data_AF-A0A925L6H8-F1
#
_entry.id   AF-A0A925L6H8-F1
#
_cell.length_a   1.000
_cell.length_b   1.000
_cell.length_c   1.000
_cell.angle_alpha   90.00
_cell.angle_beta   90.00
_cell.angle_gamma   90.00
#
_symmetry.space_group_name_H-M   'P 1'
#
loop_
_entity.id
_entity.type
_entity.pdbx_description
1 polymer ?
#
loop_
_entity_poly.entity_id
_entity_poly.type
_entity_poly.pdbx_seq_one_letter_code
_entity_poly.pdbx_strand_id
1 'polypeptide(L)'
;MTSQMNAAVIEAAASIVLKFAAPRPQPLKPLVWARAIAAMTALSLLLGFYFVAREIEKQGELRRQAVALHAAATWRCNALPGRLARANCLTQLNTPPGKEVLVQVAAKLGDR
;
A
#
# COMPACT_ATOMS: atom_id res chain seq x y z
N MET A 1 -8.41 -1.44 12.07
CA MET A 1 -8.89 -0.04 12.08
C MET A 1 -9.21 0.52 10.69
N THR A 2 -8.50 0.12 9.63
CA THR A 2 -8.77 0.53 8.23
C THR A 2 -10.15 0.10 7.69
N SER A 3 -10.67 -1.06 8.13
CA SER A 3 -11.99 -1.56 7.67
C SER A 3 -13.17 -0.66 8.07
N GLN A 4 -13.13 -0.04 9.25
CA GLN A 4 -14.22 0.84 9.71
C GLN A 4 -14.23 2.19 8.97
N MET A 5 -13.06 2.73 8.63
CA MET A 5 -12.95 3.98 7.87
C MET A 5 -13.49 3.82 6.45
N ASN A 6 -13.30 2.65 5.83
CA ASN A 6 -13.77 2.39 4.47
C ASN A 6 -15.31 2.33 4.40
N ALA A 7 -15.95 1.72 5.40
CA ALA A 7 -17.40 1.62 5.48
C ALA A 7 -18.07 3.01 5.66
N ALA A 8 -17.53 3.84 6.56
CA ALA A 8 -18.02 5.19 6.78
C ALA A 8 -17.88 6.10 5.54
N VAL A 9 -16.82 5.92 4.76
CA VAL A 9 -16.61 6.64 3.49
C VAL A 9 -17.62 6.19 2.43
N ILE A 10 -17.94 4.90 2.35
CA ILE A 10 -18.93 4.37 1.40
C ILE A 10 -20.35 4.84 1.77
N GLU A 11 -20.72 4.85 3.05
CA GLU A 11 -22.01 5.41 3.50
C GLU A 11 -22.12 6.91 3.23
N ALA A 12 -21.05 7.68 3.49
CA ALA A 12 -21.02 9.11 3.20
C ALA A 12 -21.14 9.37 1.69
N ALA A 13 -20.44 8.59 0.86
CA ALA A 13 -20.54 8.68 -0.60
C ALA A 13 -21.95 8.33 -1.10
N ALA A 14 -22.58 7.28 -0.55
CA ALA A 14 -23.95 6.90 -0.90
C ALA A 14 -24.97 7.97 -0.50
N SER A 15 -24.80 8.58 0.68
CA SER A 15 -25.66 9.67 1.16
C SER A 15 -25.51 10.93 0.32
N ILE A 16 -24.29 11.26 -0.13
CA ILE A 16 -24.04 12.35 -1.07
C ILE A 16 -24.73 12.04 -2.40
N VAL A 17 -24.50 10.87 -3.00
CA VAL A 17 -25.12 10.51 -4.29
C VAL A 17 -26.66 10.55 -4.21
N LEU A 18 -27.27 10.00 -3.16
CA LEU A 18 -28.73 10.02 -2.95
C LEU A 18 -29.28 11.43 -2.74
N LYS A 19 -28.53 12.32 -2.06
CA LYS A 19 -28.96 13.70 -1.81
C LYS A 19 -28.87 14.60 -3.04
N PHE A 20 -28.03 14.23 -4.01
CA PHE A 20 -27.92 14.88 -5.32
C PHE A 20 -28.82 14.23 -6.40
N ALA A 21 -29.28 13.00 -6.20
CA ALA A 21 -30.17 12.28 -7.13
C ALA A 21 -31.65 12.73 -7.07
N ALA A 22 -32.02 13.61 -6.14
CA ALA A 22 -33.36 14.18 -6.08
C ALA A 22 -33.37 15.58 -6.73
N PRO A 23 -33.79 15.74 -8.00
CA PRO A 23 -33.99 17.06 -8.57
C PRO A 23 -35.21 17.70 -7.90
N ARG A 24 -34.99 18.50 -6.85
CA ARG A 24 -36.02 19.43 -6.40
C ARG A 24 -36.21 20.48 -7.50
N PRO A 25 -37.44 20.73 -7.97
CA PRO A 25 -37.70 21.72 -9.00
C PRO A 25 -37.48 23.11 -8.42
N GLN A 26 -36.26 23.62 -8.53
CA GLN A 26 -35.96 25.03 -8.29
C GLN A 26 -35.61 25.69 -9.62
N PRO A 27 -36.20 26.84 -9.96
CA PRO A 27 -35.87 27.60 -11.16
C PRO A 27 -34.54 28.34 -10.95
N LEU A 28 -33.43 27.61 -10.91
CA LEU A 28 -32.08 28.17 -10.91
C LEU A 28 -31.39 27.77 -12.22
N LYS A 29 -30.84 28.77 -12.91
CA LYS A 29 -30.26 28.69 -14.26
C LYS A 29 -29.45 27.39 -14.43
N PRO A 30 -29.84 26.47 -15.33
CA PRO A 30 -29.30 25.10 -15.42
C PRO A 30 -27.77 25.05 -15.61
N LEU A 31 -27.19 26.12 -16.14
CA LEU A 31 -25.76 26.28 -16.34
C LEU A 31 -24.94 26.34 -15.03
N VAL A 32 -25.50 26.90 -13.96
CA VAL A 32 -24.78 27.08 -12.68
C VAL A 32 -24.64 25.74 -11.95
N TRP A 33 -25.70 24.93 -11.95
CA TRP A 33 -25.69 23.58 -11.37
C TRP A 33 -24.79 22.62 -12.14
N ALA A 34 -24.87 22.64 -13.47
CA ALA A 34 -23.97 21.86 -14.31
C ALA A 34 -22.49 22.20 -14.05
N ARG A 35 -22.19 23.50 -13.88
CA ARG A 35 -20.83 23.97 -13.56
C ARG A 35 -20.35 23.54 -12.18
N ALA A 36 -21.24 23.55 -11.18
CA ALA A 36 -20.92 23.07 -9.83
C ALA A 36 -20.61 21.57 -9.81
N ILE A 37 -21.41 20.77 -10.54
CA ILE A 37 -21.18 19.33 -10.68
C ILE A 37 -19.86 19.07 -11.40
N ALA A 38 -19.61 19.75 -12.52
CA ALA A 38 -18.35 19.61 -13.26
C ALA A 38 -17.12 19.95 -12.40
N ALA A 39 -17.20 21.00 -11.58
CA ALA A 39 -16.12 21.38 -10.67
C ALA A 39 -15.90 20.32 -9.58
N MET A 40 -16.97 19.78 -8.99
CA MET A 40 -16.89 18.68 -8.01
C MET A 40 -16.28 17.42 -8.62
N THR A 41 -16.67 17.05 -9.83
CA THR A 41 -16.10 15.90 -10.55
C THR A 41 -14.62 16.11 -10.82
N ALA A 42 -14.22 17.28 -11.32
CA ALA A 42 -12.82 17.60 -11.59
C ALA A 42 -11.96 17.56 -10.30
N LEU A 43 -12.46 18.11 -9.19
CA LEU A 43 -11.79 18.06 -7.89
C LEU A 43 -11.65 16.62 -7.38
N SER A 44 -12.69 15.80 -7.53
CA SER A 44 -12.65 14.39 -7.12
C SER A 44 -11.61 13.58 -7.89
N LEU A 45 -11.54 13.75 -9.23
CA LEU A 45 -10.51 13.10 -10.05
C LEU A 45 -9.10 13.54 -9.64
N LEU A 46 -8.91 14.84 -9.38
CA LEU A 46 -7.61 15.39 -8.99
C LEU A 46 -7.15 14.85 -7.63
N LEU A 47 -8.06 14.77 -6.66
CA LEU A 47 -7.77 14.17 -5.35
C LEU A 47 -7.46 12.68 -5.48
N GLY A 48 -8.26 11.93 -6.25
CA GLY A 48 -8.02 10.51 -6.47
C GLY A 48 -6.62 10.24 -7.03
N PHE A 49 -6.20 11.03 -8.04
CA PHE A 49 -4.85 10.96 -8.58
C PHE A 49 -3.78 11.30 -7.52
N TYR A 50 -4.01 12.33 -6.72
CA TYR A 50 -3.09 12.74 -5.66
C TYR A 50 -2.91 11.66 -4.57
N PHE A 51 -3.98 10.97 -4.18
CA PHE A 51 -3.91 9.85 -3.22
C PHE A 51 -3.08 8.69 -3.77
N VAL A 52 -3.26 8.33 -5.04
CA VAL A 52 -2.48 7.26 -5.67
C VAL A 52 -0.99 7.62 -5.76
N ALA A 53 -0.67 8.86 -6.15
CA ALA A 53 0.72 9.31 -6.24
C ALA A 53 1.44 9.28 -4.88
N ARG A 54 0.78 9.77 -3.82
CA ARG A 54 1.30 9.74 -2.44
C ARG A 54 1.55 8.32 -1.92
N GLU A 55 0.68 7.37 -2.28
CA GLU A 55 0.82 5.97 -1.87
C GLU A 55 2.01 5.30 -2.58
N ILE A 56 2.21 5.59 -3.87
CA ILE A 56 3.34 5.06 -4.65
C ILE A 56 4.68 5.60 -4.12
N GLU A 57 4.75 6.88 -3.74
CA GLU A 57 5.97 7.47 -3.18
C GLU A 57 6.35 6.84 -1.83
N LYS A 58 5.37 6.65 -0.92
CA LYS A 58 5.60 5.96 0.36
C LYS A 58 6.08 4.52 0.16
N GLN A 59 5.49 3.80 -0.78
CA GLN A 59 5.92 2.44 -1.10
C GLN A 59 7.27 2.41 -1.82
N GLY A 60 7.60 3.44 -2.61
CA GLY A 60 8.88 3.58 -3.30
C GLY A 60 10.05 3.77 -2.34
N GLU A 61 9.89 4.60 -1.32
CA GLU A 61 10.92 4.83 -0.30
C GLU A 61 11.15 3.57 0.55
N LEU A 62 10.08 2.89 0.96
CA LEU A 62 10.18 1.61 1.68
C LEU A 62 10.85 0.52 0.83
N ARG A 63 10.58 0.46 -0.48
CA ARG A 63 11.26 -0.46 -1.40
C ARG A 63 12.74 -0.14 -1.54
N ARG A 64 13.12 1.14 -1.66
CA ARG A 64 14.53 1.54 -1.73
C ARG A 64 15.30 1.17 -0.47
N GLN A 65 14.72 1.41 0.71
CA GLN A 65 15.32 1.02 1.98
C GLN A 65 15.45 -0.50 2.11
N ALA A 66 14.43 -1.26 1.73
CA ALA A 66 14.48 -2.73 1.73
C ALA A 66 15.56 -3.27 0.77
N VAL A 67 15.69 -2.69 -0.42
CA VAL A 67 16.73 -3.08 -1.39
C VAL A 67 18.13 -2.74 -0.87
N ALA A 68 18.32 -1.55 -0.26
CA ALA A 68 19.60 -1.15 0.31
C ALA A 68 20.03 -2.07 1.47
N LEU A 69 19.09 -2.41 2.36
CA LEU A 69 19.32 -3.34 3.46
C LEU A 69 19.64 -4.75 2.96
N HIS A 70 18.90 -5.22 1.97
CA HIS A 70 19.13 -6.53 1.36
C HIS A 70 20.52 -6.58 0.70
N ALA A 71 20.89 -5.57 -0.08
CA ALA A 71 22.21 -5.47 -0.68
C ALA A 71 23.34 -5.46 0.36
N ALA A 72 23.18 -4.70 1.45
CA ALA A 72 24.16 -4.68 2.55
C ALA A 72 24.31 -6.07 3.21
N ALA A 73 23.21 -6.79 3.42
CA ALA A 73 23.24 -8.15 3.95
C ALA A 73 23.87 -9.14 2.97
N THR A 74 23.62 -9.01 1.65
CA THR A 74 24.26 -9.83 0.62
C THR A 74 25.77 -9.62 0.61
N TRP A 75 26.23 -8.36 0.73
CA TRP A 75 27.65 -8.03 0.86
C TRP A 75 28.29 -8.69 2.06
N ARG A 76 27.61 -8.69 3.22
CA ARG A 76 28.10 -9.40 4.42
C ARG A 76 28.17 -10.91 4.19
N CYS A 77 27.14 -11.52 3.61
CA CYS A 77 27.18 -12.96 3.31
C CYS A 77 28.32 -13.33 2.35
N ASN A 78 28.63 -12.46 1.39
CA ASN A 78 29.73 -12.67 0.43
C ASN A 78 31.12 -12.48 1.04
N ALA A 79 31.24 -11.72 2.14
CA ALA A 79 32.50 -11.50 2.84
C ALA A 79 32.92 -12.69 3.74
N LEU A 80 32.07 -13.71 3.91
CA LEU A 80 32.43 -14.89 4.71
C LEU A 80 33.50 -15.72 3.99
N PRO A 81 34.59 -16.10 4.68
CA PRO A 81 35.71 -16.85 4.09
C PRO A 81 35.36 -18.32 3.76
N GLY A 82 34.24 -18.85 4.26
CA GLY A 82 33.80 -20.22 4.03
C GLY A 82 32.74 -20.34 2.94
N ARG A 83 32.97 -21.19 1.92
CA ARG A 83 32.03 -21.42 0.80
C ARG A 83 30.67 -21.92 1.28
N LEU A 84 30.65 -22.85 2.23
CA LEU A 84 29.43 -23.41 2.82
C LEU A 84 28.69 -22.38 3.68
N ALA A 85 29.43 -21.60 4.49
CA ALA A 85 28.86 -20.57 5.35
C ALA A 85 28.27 -19.40 4.55
N ARG A 86 28.95 -19.00 3.47
CA ARG A 86 28.44 -18.04 2.48
C ARG A 86 27.15 -18.55 1.82
N ALA A 87 27.15 -19.80 1.35
CA ALA A 87 25.97 -20.40 0.74
C ALA A 87 24.79 -20.38 1.71
N ASN A 88 24.97 -20.88 2.94
CA ASN A 88 23.93 -20.92 3.96
C ASN A 88 23.40 -19.53 4.35
N CYS A 89 24.29 -18.54 4.48
CA CYS A 89 23.92 -17.15 4.74
C CYS A 89 23.03 -16.57 3.62
N LEU A 90 23.40 -16.81 2.36
CA LEU A 90 22.60 -16.36 1.22
C LEU A 90 21.24 -17.08 1.14
N THR A 91 21.15 -18.36 1.51
CA THR A 91 19.88 -19.09 1.54
C THR A 91 18.93 -18.50 2.57
N GLN A 92 19.43 -18.18 3.78
CA GLN A 92 18.63 -17.56 4.82
C GLN A 92 18.19 -16.14 4.43
N LEU A 93 19.09 -15.34 3.85
CA LEU A 93 18.77 -13.97 3.42
C LEU A 93 17.68 -13.90 2.34
N ASN A 94 17.58 -14.91 1.47
CA ASN A 94 16.54 -14.99 0.44
C ASN A 94 15.23 -15.62 0.94
N THR A 95 15.19 -16.11 2.18
CA THR A 95 13.97 -16.69 2.74
C THR A 95 13.01 -15.56 3.11
N PRO A 96 11.76 -15.57 2.63
CA PRO A 96 10.81 -14.51 2.94
C PRO A 96 10.45 -14.51 4.44
N PRO A 97 10.16 -13.33 5.04
CA PRO A 97 10.02 -13.13 6.49
C PRO A 97 8.84 -13.85 7.19
N GLY A 98 8.13 -14.74 6.50
CA GLY A 98 7.14 -15.66 7.09
C GLY A 98 7.61 -17.12 7.16
N LYS A 99 8.66 -17.49 6.43
CA LYS A 99 9.24 -18.85 6.44
C LYS A 99 10.43 -18.97 7.40
N GLU A 100 11.02 -17.85 7.79
CA GLU A 100 12.18 -17.80 8.69
C GLU A 100 11.85 -18.33 10.09
N VAL A 101 10.66 -18.02 10.62
CA VAL A 101 10.16 -18.55 11.91
C VAL A 101 9.91 -20.06 11.81
N LEU A 102 9.38 -20.55 10.69
CA LEU A 102 9.14 -21.99 10.47
C LEU A 102 10.45 -22.77 10.31
N VAL A 103 11.46 -22.20 9.65
CA VAL A 103 12.79 -22.81 9.50
C VAL A 103 13.54 -22.82 10.83
N GLN A 104 13.48 -21.74 11.62
CA GLN A 104 14.07 -21.73 12.96
C GLN A 104 13.39 -22.73 13.91
N VAL A 105 12.06 -22.83 13.87
CA VAL A 105 11.31 -23.81 14.68
C VAL A 105 11.62 -25.24 14.22
N ALA A 106 11.66 -25.51 12.91
CA ALA A 106 12.01 -26.84 12.39
C ALA A 106 13.47 -27.24 12.71
N ALA A 107 14.42 -26.31 12.59
CA ALA A 107 15.81 -26.54 12.97
C ALA A 107 15.97 -26.82 14.47
N LYS A 108 15.15 -26.20 15.32
CA LYS A 108 15.15 -26.41 16.77
C LYS A 108 14.45 -27.71 17.21
N LEU A 109 13.58 -28.27 16.36
CA LEU A 109 12.89 -29.54 16.60
C LEU A 109 13.62 -30.76 16.03
N GLY A 110 14.54 -30.57 15.08
CA GLY A 110 15.39 -31.64 14.53
C GLY A 110 16.64 -31.98 15.36
N ASP A 111 16.87 -31.25 16.47
CA ASP A 111 17.99 -31.43 17.41
C ASP A 111 17.49 -32.10 18.71
N ARG A 112 16.70 -33.17 18.58
CA ARG A 112 16.23 -34.01 19.68
C ARG A 112 16.03 -35.44 19.21
#